data_AF-A0A7X3IFE0-F1
#
_entry.id   AF-A0A7X3IFE0-F1
#
_cell.length_a   1.000
_cell.length_b   1.000
_cell.length_c   1.000
_cell.angle_alpha   90.00
_cell.angle_beta   90.00
_cell.angle_gamma   90.00
#
_symmetry.space_group_name_H-M   'P 1'
#
loop_
_entity.id
_entity.type
_entity.pdbx_description
1 polymer ?
#
loop_
_entity_poly.entity_id
_entity_poly.type
_entity_poly.pdbx_seq_one_letter_code
_entity_poly.pdbx_strand_id
1 'polypeptide(L)'
;MKKYDKYIPLFVLLYVLAVAGSIFNLVQMYTSFNHVVSGIIDGKEVTSMEIRSFKLDQNREVNITDKQAIANVMKAFSEVKLRETRASSFDFRVSYWMTIHLNDDKNFYMTLYDDKYMMIYDPAKTKDKSRSYVIRNEFDVETVERFFQPHE
;
A
#
# COMPACT_ATOMS: atom_id res chain seq x y z
N MET A 1 4.09 -47.78 -28.77
CA MET A 1 4.34 -46.33 -28.59
C MET A 1 4.00 -45.64 -29.90
N LYS A 2 3.03 -44.74 -29.88
CA LYS A 2 2.62 -43.96 -31.05
C LYS A 2 3.60 -42.79 -31.21
N LYS A 3 3.78 -42.28 -32.43
CA LYS A 3 4.81 -41.24 -32.74
C LYS A 3 4.70 -39.99 -31.85
N TYR A 4 3.52 -39.72 -31.30
CA TYR A 4 3.26 -38.59 -30.41
C TYR A 4 3.72 -38.81 -28.96
N ASP A 5 3.89 -40.05 -28.51
CA ASP A 5 4.32 -40.38 -27.14
C ASP A 5 5.71 -39.81 -26.82
N LYS A 6 6.54 -39.61 -27.86
CA LYS A 6 7.87 -38.99 -27.75
C LYS A 6 7.82 -37.50 -27.43
N TYR A 7 6.74 -36.81 -27.78
CA TYR A 7 6.60 -35.36 -27.58
C TYR A 7 5.84 -34.99 -26.30
N ILE A 8 5.13 -35.94 -25.69
CA ILE A 8 4.45 -35.75 -24.39
C ILE A 8 5.37 -35.12 -23.32
N PRO A 9 6.60 -35.62 -23.06
CA PRO A 9 7.46 -35.01 -22.05
C PRO A 9 7.86 -33.57 -22.39
N LEU A 10 8.02 -33.24 -23.68
CA LEU A 10 8.34 -31.88 -24.12
C LEU A 10 7.16 -30.93 -23.90
N PHE A 11 5.93 -31.36 -24.21
CA PHE A 11 4.73 -30.56 -23.96
C PHE A 11 4.48 -30.36 -22.47
N VAL A 12 4.70 -31.38 -21.64
CA VAL A 12 4.59 -31.26 -20.18
C VAL A 12 5.62 -30.26 -19.64
N LEU A 13 6.87 -30.31 -20.10
CA LEU A 13 7.90 -29.35 -19.71
C LEU A 13 7.53 -27.90 -20.11
N LEU A 14 7.06 -27.70 -21.34
CA LEU A 14 6.62 -26.39 -21.82
C LEU A 14 5.42 -25.86 -21.03
N TYR A 15 4.48 -26.72 -20.68
CA TYR A 15 3.33 -26.36 -19.85
C TYR A 15 3.77 -25.94 -18.43
N VAL A 16 4.67 -26.70 -17.80
CA VAL A 16 5.21 -26.35 -16.47
C VAL A 16 5.95 -25.01 -16.52
N LEU A 17 6.74 -24.74 -17.56
CA LEU A 17 7.44 -23.46 -17.74
C LEU A 17 6.47 -22.30 -17.97
N ALA A 18 5.40 -22.52 -18.75
CA ALA A 18 4.36 -21.51 -18.96
C ALA A 18 3.62 -21.17 -17.66
N VAL A 19 3.25 -22.19 -16.86
CA VAL A 19 2.62 -21.99 -15.55
C VAL A 19 3.58 -21.27 -14.59
N ALA A 20 4.83 -21.72 -14.47
CA ALA A 20 5.83 -21.09 -13.61
C ALA A 20 6.09 -19.62 -14.02
N GLY A 21 6.22 -19.36 -15.32
CA GLY A 21 6.39 -18.01 -15.86
C GLY A 21 5.18 -17.10 -15.61
N SER A 22 3.96 -17.64 -15.67
CA SER A 22 2.74 -16.88 -15.37
C SER A 22 2.64 -16.50 -13.89
N ILE A 23 2.96 -17.42 -12.98
CA ILE A 23 2.98 -17.16 -11.54
C ILE A 23 4.07 -16.13 -11.20
N PHE A 24 5.25 -16.26 -11.80
CA PHE A 24 6.36 -15.33 -11.58
C PHE A 24 6.01 -13.90 -12.02
N ASN A 25 5.38 -13.74 -13.18
CA ASN A 25 4.89 -12.43 -13.64
C ASN A 25 3.82 -11.84 -12.73
N LEU A 26 2.91 -12.67 -12.20
CA LEU A 26 1.91 -12.23 -11.25
C LEU A 26 2.56 -11.72 -9.96
N VAL A 27 3.54 -12.45 -9.41
CA VAL A 27 4.24 -12.04 -8.18
C VAL A 27 5.02 -10.74 -8.39
N GLN A 28 5.67 -10.54 -9.53
CA GLN A 28 6.39 -9.29 -9.82
C GLN A 28 5.49 -8.05 -9.96
N MET A 29 4.20 -8.22 -10.25
CA MET A 29 3.26 -7.10 -10.32
C MET A 29 2.85 -6.56 -8.94
N TYR A 30 2.99 -7.35 -7.88
CA TYR A 30 2.56 -6.96 -6.54
C TYR A 30 3.75 -6.62 -5.65
N THR A 31 3.63 -5.52 -4.93
CA THR A 31 4.53 -5.14 -3.83
C THR A 31 3.71 -5.07 -2.53
N SER A 32 4.37 -5.03 -1.37
CA SER A 32 3.69 -4.79 -0.10
C SER A 32 3.92 -3.36 0.34
N PHE A 33 2.98 -2.80 1.12
CA PHE A 33 3.16 -1.51 1.75
C PHE A 33 4.50 -1.44 2.51
N ASN A 34 4.78 -2.44 3.35
CA ASN A 34 6.05 -2.55 4.07
C ASN A 34 7.27 -2.47 3.16
N HIS A 35 7.24 -3.13 1.99
CA HIS A 35 8.35 -3.05 1.04
C HIS A 35 8.50 -1.66 0.42
N VAL A 36 7.40 -0.94 0.19
CA VAL A 36 7.43 0.42 -0.37
C VAL A 36 7.97 1.42 0.65
N VAL A 37 7.55 1.31 1.92
CA VAL A 37 7.93 2.25 2.98
C VAL A 37 9.17 1.85 3.75
N SER A 38 9.69 0.62 3.61
CA SER A 38 10.89 0.18 4.31
C SER A 38 12.06 1.12 4.04
N GLY A 39 12.34 1.47 2.79
CA GLY A 39 13.41 2.42 2.46
C GLY A 39 13.22 3.83 3.03
N ILE A 40 12.03 4.16 3.52
CA ILE A 40 11.69 5.45 4.13
C ILE A 40 11.88 5.38 5.66
N ILE A 41 11.38 4.29 6.28
CA ILE A 41 11.26 4.11 7.74
C ILE A 41 12.42 3.28 8.33
N ASP A 42 13.27 2.66 7.51
CA ASP A 42 14.34 1.75 7.99
C ASP A 42 15.22 2.41 9.06
N GLY A 43 15.29 1.78 10.23
CA GLY A 43 16.00 2.28 11.40
C GLY A 43 15.41 3.49 12.11
N LYS A 44 14.18 3.92 11.75
CA LYS A 44 13.52 5.11 12.29
C LYS A 44 12.25 4.76 13.05
N GLU A 45 11.93 5.56 14.06
CA GLU A 45 10.70 5.46 14.82
C GLU A 45 9.67 6.46 14.30
N VAL A 46 8.41 6.03 14.13
CA VAL A 46 7.29 6.95 13.88
C VAL A 46 6.94 7.64 15.18
N THR A 47 7.14 8.95 15.24
CA THR A 47 6.96 9.77 16.46
C THR A 47 5.55 10.32 16.59
N SER A 48 4.94 10.72 15.48
CA SER A 48 3.56 11.18 15.43
C SER A 48 2.98 10.98 14.03
N MET A 49 1.64 11.04 13.96
CA MET A 49 0.90 10.95 12.71
C MET A 49 -0.23 11.98 12.70
N GLU A 50 -0.32 12.77 11.65
CA GLU A 50 -1.45 13.66 11.40
C GLU A 50 -2.32 13.01 10.34
N ILE A 51 -3.62 12.87 10.59
CA ILE A 51 -4.57 12.33 9.62
C ILE A 51 -5.64 13.37 9.35
N ARG A 52 -5.76 13.78 8.09
CA ARG A 52 -6.80 14.69 7.61
C ARG A 52 -7.77 13.93 6.71
N SER A 53 -9.03 13.78 7.15
CA SER A 53 -10.09 13.17 6.33
C SER A 53 -10.74 14.24 5.47
N PHE A 54 -10.87 13.97 4.17
CA PHE A 54 -11.64 14.78 3.24
C PHE A 54 -12.83 13.96 2.75
N LYS A 55 -14.03 14.35 3.17
CA LYS A 55 -15.32 13.93 2.60
C LYS A 55 -16.00 15.15 1.99
N LEU A 56 -16.86 14.93 1.00
CA LEU A 56 -17.58 15.98 0.23
C LEU A 56 -18.05 17.18 1.07
N ASP A 57 -18.52 16.93 2.30
CA ASP A 57 -19.11 17.98 3.15
C ASP A 57 -18.38 18.19 4.49
N GLN A 58 -17.31 17.44 4.78
CA GLN A 58 -16.62 17.50 6.08
C GLN A 58 -15.13 17.24 5.95
N ASN A 59 -14.35 18.21 6.43
CA ASN A 59 -12.91 18.06 6.64
C ASN A 59 -12.65 17.98 8.14
N ARG A 60 -11.96 16.92 8.57
CA ARG A 60 -11.56 16.71 9.96
C ARG A 60 -10.08 16.38 10.00
N GLU A 61 -9.42 16.80 11.07
CA GLU A 61 -8.00 16.56 11.30
C GLU A 61 -7.83 15.98 12.70
N VAL A 62 -6.97 14.98 12.81
CA VAL A 62 -6.59 14.35 14.08
C VAL A 62 -5.08 14.21 14.14
N ASN A 63 -4.53 14.53 15.31
CA ASN A 63 -3.11 14.37 15.60
C ASN A 63 -2.94 13.20 16.57
N ILE A 64 -2.18 12.20 16.16
CA ILE A 64 -1.96 10.97 16.91
C ILE A 64 -0.51 10.99 17.42
N THR A 65 -0.37 11.03 18.73
CA THR A 65 0.92 10.93 19.44
C THR A 65 1.02 9.67 20.29
N ASP A 66 -0.10 8.97 20.49
CA ASP A 66 -0.12 7.70 21.21
C ASP A 66 0.59 6.60 20.39
N LYS A 67 1.64 6.03 20.97
CA LYS A 67 2.48 5.03 20.29
C LYS A 67 1.69 3.77 19.93
N GLN A 68 0.74 3.36 20.77
CA GLN A 68 -0.06 2.17 20.51
C GLN A 68 -1.02 2.41 19.34
N ALA A 69 -1.65 3.58 19.28
CA ALA A 69 -2.50 3.99 18.18
C ALA A 69 -1.73 4.05 16.86
N ILE A 70 -0.53 4.67 16.85
CA ILE A 70 0.36 4.70 15.68
C ILE A 70 0.72 3.28 15.25
N ALA A 71 1.15 2.42 16.19
CA ALA A 71 1.53 1.05 15.89
C ALA A 71 0.36 0.25 15.29
N ASN A 72 -0.86 0.46 15.78
CA ASN A 72 -2.05 -0.19 15.24
C ASN A 72 -2.32 0.26 13.80
N VAL A 73 -2.25 1.56 13.50
CA VAL A 73 -2.41 2.09 12.15
C VAL A 73 -1.35 1.52 11.21
N MET A 74 -0.07 1.57 11.60
CA MET A 74 1.03 1.03 10.79
C MET A 74 0.88 -0.47 10.56
N LYS A 75 0.42 -1.22 11.56
CA LYS A 75 0.15 -2.65 11.45
C LYS A 75 -0.99 -2.94 10.48
N ALA A 76 -2.08 -2.18 10.51
CA ALA A 76 -3.19 -2.33 9.57
C ALA A 76 -2.72 -2.19 8.10
N PHE A 77 -1.78 -1.29 7.83
CA PHE A 77 -1.19 -1.12 6.50
C PHE A 77 -0.12 -2.17 6.16
N SER A 78 0.53 -2.79 7.15
CA SER A 78 1.71 -3.63 6.95
C SER A 78 1.48 -4.84 6.02
N GLU A 79 0.25 -5.34 5.97
CA GLU A 79 -0.17 -6.49 5.15
C GLU A 79 -0.80 -6.10 3.81
N VAL A 80 -0.89 -4.80 3.51
CA VAL A 80 -1.51 -4.30 2.27
C VAL A 80 -0.65 -4.66 1.07
N LYS A 81 -1.26 -5.35 0.11
CA LYS A 81 -0.72 -5.68 -1.21
C LYS A 81 -1.09 -4.57 -2.19
N LEU A 82 -0.07 -4.04 -2.83
CA LEU A 82 -0.12 -2.91 -3.71
C LEU A 82 0.28 -3.34 -5.12
N ARG A 83 -0.41 -2.80 -6.13
CA ARG A 83 0.03 -2.84 -7.53
C ARG A 83 0.25 -1.43 -8.02
N GLU A 84 1.47 -1.09 -8.41
CA GLU A 84 1.79 0.25 -8.92
C GLU A 84 0.91 0.58 -10.15
N THR A 85 0.45 1.83 -10.23
CA THR A 85 -0.36 2.34 -11.33
C THR A 85 0.11 3.71 -11.76
N ARG A 86 -0.04 4.01 -13.04
CA ARG A 86 0.25 5.34 -13.62
C ARG A 86 -0.96 6.28 -13.60
N ALA A 87 -2.05 5.88 -12.94
CA ALA A 87 -3.22 6.72 -12.80
C ALA A 87 -2.86 8.02 -12.06
N SER A 88 -3.22 9.15 -12.65
CA SER A 88 -3.02 10.49 -12.10
C SER A 88 -4.25 11.02 -11.36
N SER A 89 -5.40 10.34 -11.47
CA SER A 89 -6.64 10.66 -10.76
C SER A 89 -7.35 9.37 -10.34
N PHE A 90 -8.07 9.47 -9.23
CA PHE A 90 -8.90 8.40 -8.67
C PHE A 90 -10.30 8.94 -8.43
N ASP A 91 -11.30 8.10 -8.68
CA ASP A 91 -12.65 8.32 -8.18
C ASP A 91 -12.73 7.78 -6.75
N PHE A 92 -13.18 8.59 -5.81
CA PHE A 92 -13.23 8.26 -4.39
C PHE A 92 -14.33 9.02 -3.67
N ARG A 93 -14.83 8.45 -2.56
CA ARG A 93 -15.83 9.10 -1.69
C ARG A 93 -15.17 9.80 -0.51
N VAL A 94 -14.11 9.20 0.02
CA VAL A 94 -13.30 9.73 1.12
C VAL A 94 -11.83 9.63 0.78
N SER A 95 -11.04 10.59 1.23
CA SER A 95 -9.59 10.44 1.27
C SER A 95 -9.02 10.76 2.65
N TYR A 96 -8.00 10.02 3.05
CA TYR A 96 -7.25 10.21 4.30
C TYR A 96 -5.84 10.61 3.94
N TRP A 97 -5.50 11.86 4.23
CA TRP A 97 -4.17 12.42 4.01
C TRP A 97 -3.40 12.28 5.30
N MET A 98 -2.33 11.51 5.26
CA MET A 98 -1.53 11.13 6.42
C MET A 98 -0.15 11.76 6.28
N THR A 99 0.22 12.59 7.25
CA THR A 99 1.60 13.03 7.45
C THR A 99 2.19 12.16 8.55
N ILE A 100 3.31 11.49 8.27
CA ILE A 100 3.93 10.55 9.20
C ILE A 100 5.30 11.11 9.55
N HIS A 101 5.46 11.48 10.83
CA HIS A 101 6.67 12.09 11.36
C HIS A 101 7.60 11.02 11.91
N LEU A 102 8.88 11.14 11.56
CA LEU A 102 9.94 10.26 12.02
C LEU A 102 10.83 10.99 13.03
N ASN A 103 11.58 10.23 13.81
CA ASN A 103 12.48 10.75 14.85
C ASN A 103 13.69 11.56 14.34
N ASP A 104 13.93 11.60 13.02
CA ASP A 104 15.05 12.31 12.39
C ASP A 104 14.62 13.57 11.62
N ASP A 105 13.52 14.21 12.04
CA ASP A 105 12.87 15.36 11.38
C ASP A 105 12.44 15.11 9.92
N LYS A 106 12.47 13.84 9.47
CA LYS A 106 11.95 13.45 8.17
C LYS A 106 10.48 13.08 8.29
N ASN A 107 9.75 13.41 7.23
CA ASN A 107 8.36 13.04 7.08
C ASN A 107 8.18 12.27 5.78
N PHE A 108 7.22 11.37 5.77
CA PHE A 108 6.63 10.92 4.51
C PHE A 108 5.12 11.05 4.56
N TYR A 109 4.54 11.11 3.37
CA TYR A 109 3.14 11.42 3.21
C TYR A 109 2.46 10.27 2.52
N MET A 110 1.26 9.96 2.95
CA MET A 110 0.43 8.93 2.34
C MET A 110 -0.99 9.46 2.16
N THR A 111 -1.59 9.20 1.01
CA THR A 111 -3.00 9.45 0.78
C THR A 111 -3.69 8.14 0.50
N LEU A 112 -4.66 7.80 1.32
CA LEU A 112 -5.56 6.68 1.09
C LEU A 112 -6.85 7.21 0.46
N TYR A 113 -7.29 6.62 -0.64
CA TYR A 113 -8.54 6.95 -1.34
C TYR A 113 -9.51 5.77 -1.21
N ASP A 114 -10.56 5.96 -0.42
CA ASP A 114 -11.42 4.89 0.11
C ASP A 114 -10.56 3.75 0.69
N ASP A 115 -10.80 2.51 0.28
CA ASP A 115 -10.02 1.30 0.55
C ASP A 115 -9.36 0.77 -0.74
N LYS A 116 -9.31 1.58 -1.81
CA LYS A 116 -9.01 1.12 -3.18
C LYS A 116 -7.66 1.57 -3.71
N TYR A 117 -7.27 2.80 -3.39
CA TYR A 117 -6.05 3.39 -3.93
C TYR A 117 -5.22 4.03 -2.83
N MET A 118 -3.91 3.98 -3.03
CA MET A 118 -2.95 4.57 -2.12
C MET A 118 -1.92 5.34 -2.92
N MET A 119 -1.63 6.56 -2.50
CA MET A 119 -0.51 7.35 -2.99
C MET A 119 0.50 7.51 -1.86
N ILE A 120 1.78 7.28 -2.14
CA ILE A 120 2.87 7.48 -1.19
C ILE A 120 3.80 8.53 -1.78
N TYR A 121 4.08 9.57 -1.00
CA TYR A 121 4.99 10.64 -1.34
C TYR A 121 6.16 10.68 -0.36
N ASP A 122 7.37 10.51 -0.91
CA ASP A 122 8.64 10.56 -0.21
C ASP A 122 9.42 11.81 -0.67
N PRO A 123 9.50 12.86 0.17
CA PRO A 123 10.20 14.09 -0.20
C PRO A 123 11.71 13.91 -0.37
N ALA A 124 12.31 12.88 0.25
CA ALA A 124 13.74 12.63 0.23
C ALA A 124 14.24 12.10 -1.12
N LYS A 125 13.35 11.54 -1.95
CA LYS A 125 13.71 11.07 -3.30
C LYS A 125 13.92 12.23 -4.26
N THR A 126 14.76 12.02 -5.28
CA THR A 126 15.00 12.97 -6.38
C THR A 126 14.15 12.70 -7.62
N LYS A 127 13.74 11.44 -7.83
CA LYS A 127 12.84 10.98 -8.89
C LYS A 127 11.75 10.07 -8.30
N ASP A 128 10.61 9.99 -8.97
CA ASP A 128 9.45 9.18 -8.55
C ASP A 128 9.06 9.43 -7.09
N LYS A 129 9.07 10.71 -6.68
CA LYS A 129 8.77 11.11 -5.30
C LYS A 129 7.37 10.70 -4.88
N SER A 130 6.42 10.73 -5.82
CA SER A 130 5.05 10.26 -5.63
C SER A 130 4.83 9.01 -6.44
N ARG A 131 4.27 7.97 -5.81
CA ARG A 131 3.84 6.74 -6.48
C ARG A 131 2.43 6.39 -6.08
N SER A 132 1.69 5.92 -7.07
CA SER A 132 0.29 5.56 -6.98
C SER A 132 0.12 4.05 -7.06
N TYR A 133 -0.78 3.51 -6.24
CA TYR A 133 -0.99 2.08 -6.10
C TYR A 133 -2.48 1.76 -6.07
N VAL A 134 -2.84 0.61 -6.64
CA VAL A 134 -4.13 -0.05 -6.41
C VAL A 134 -3.96 -1.06 -5.29
N ILE A 135 -4.85 -1.02 -4.31
CA ILE A 135 -4.93 -1.98 -3.21
C ILE A 135 -5.58 -3.27 -3.73
N ARG A 136 -4.99 -4.42 -3.39
CA ARG A 136 -5.34 -5.73 -4.00
C ARG A 136 -5.89 -6.75 -3.02
N ASN A 137 -6.00 -6.38 -1.76
CA ASN A 137 -6.59 -7.18 -0.71
C ASN A 137 -7.37 -6.27 0.23
N GLU A 138 -8.32 -6.87 0.91
CA GLU A 138 -8.97 -6.24 2.06
C GLU A 138 -7.93 -6.01 3.17
N PHE A 139 -8.12 -4.93 3.92
CA PHE A 139 -7.32 -4.57 5.08
C PHE A 139 -8.20 -3.76 6.04
N ASP A 140 -7.74 -3.63 7.28
CA ASP A 140 -8.48 -2.93 8.33
C ASP A 140 -8.41 -1.41 8.16
N VAL A 141 -9.20 -0.87 7.24
CA VAL A 141 -9.35 0.58 7.05
C VAL A 141 -10.04 1.25 8.25
N GLU A 142 -10.88 0.50 8.99
CA GLU A 142 -11.61 0.99 10.17
C GLU A 142 -10.66 1.50 11.27
N THR A 143 -9.46 0.91 11.37
CA THR A 143 -8.40 1.42 12.26
C THR A 143 -8.06 2.90 12.02
N VAL A 144 -8.21 3.40 10.79
CA VAL A 144 -8.09 4.84 10.46
C VAL A 144 -9.42 5.57 10.63
N GLU A 145 -10.54 4.97 10.20
CA GLU A 145 -11.84 5.63 10.23
C GLU A 145 -12.34 5.95 11.65
N ARG A 146 -12.01 5.11 12.63
CA ARG A 146 -12.42 5.25 14.03
C ARG A 146 -11.99 6.56 14.68
N PHE A 147 -10.91 7.19 14.21
CA PHE A 147 -10.48 8.50 14.71
C PHE A 147 -11.45 9.62 14.34
N PHE A 148 -12.35 9.38 13.39
CA PHE A 148 -13.33 10.36 12.91
C PHE A 148 -14.76 9.98 13.28
N GLN A 149 -14.98 8.83 13.90
CA GLN A 149 -16.29 8.42 14.40
C GLN A 149 -16.62 9.17 15.71
N PRO A 150 -17.90 9.48 15.98
CA PRO A 150 -18.30 10.00 17.27
C PRO A 150 -17.98 8.96 18.35
N HIS A 151 -17.30 9.37 19.42
CA HIS A 151 -17.24 8.56 20.64
C HIS A 151 -18.57 8.73 21.38
N GLU A 152 -19.37 7.67 21.49
CA GLU A 152 -20.49 7.60 22.44
C GLU A 152 -19.99 7.34 23.87
#